data_AF-A0A2U9CHR1-F1
#
_entry.id   AF-A0A2U9CHR1-F1
#
_cell.length_a   1.000
_cell.length_b   1.000
_cell.length_c   1.000
_cell.angle_alpha   90.00
_cell.angle_beta   90.00
_cell.angle_gamma   90.00
#
_symmetry.space_group_name_H-M   'P 1'
#
loop_
_entity.id
_entity.type
_entity.pdbx_description
1 polymer ?
#
loop_
_entity_poly.entity_id
_entity_poly.type
_entity_poly.pdbx_seq_one_letter_code
_entity_poly.pdbx_strand_id
1 'polypeptide(L)'
;MADDKDVLRDVWFGRIPTCFTLNQDEATEREAEPYYLLLPRVSYLTLVTDKVKKHFLKVIKADDVEEMWFEYEGTPLKWHYPIGVLFDLHATNTVLPWSITVHFKTFPDGDLLHCQSNSVIEAHFMSSIKEADALKHKSQVVNDMQKKDHKQLWMGLQNDKFDQFWAMNRKLMEYPTEEGGFRYIPFRIYQTMSDRPFIQKLFRPVSPEGNVHTLGNLLKEMYPSAIPNDASALSHLDEAFLDGQWEQWKVEHGREYNGLDEEGIRRAIWEKNTLMIEAHNQEAALGIHSYEMGMNHLGDMTSEEMVEKMTGLQLPLNLERSFTMGLDDKVSKIPKSVDYRKKGMVTPVKNQGSCGSCWAFSSAGALEGQMAKTTGQLVDLSPQNLVDCVTENDGCGGGYMTNAFKYVQENGGLDSEEAYPYAGEDQSCRYNSSGMAAECKGYKEIPVGDEHALAVALFKVGPVSVGIDASQGTFQFYQRGIYYDRNCNKDDVNHAVLAVGYGVNPKGRKFWIVKNSWGESWGKNGYILMARNRDNLCGIANLASYPVV
;
A
#
# COMPACT_ATOMS: atom_id res chain seq x y z
N MET A 1 -0.52 2.46 13.11
CA MET A 1 -0.68 3.93 13.16
C MET A 1 -0.26 4.55 14.49
N ALA A 2 -0.63 3.98 15.65
CA ALA A 2 -0.23 4.56 16.95
C ALA A 2 1.28 4.44 17.24
N ASP A 3 1.94 3.42 16.68
CA ASP A 3 3.34 3.10 16.98
C ASP A 3 4.36 3.74 16.03
N ASP A 4 3.88 4.31 14.91
CA ASP A 4 4.73 4.99 13.94
C ASP A 4 4.81 6.49 14.26
N LYS A 5 5.76 6.82 15.13
CA LYS A 5 5.96 8.20 15.59
C LYS A 5 6.31 9.14 14.44
N ASP A 6 7.01 8.67 13.41
CA ASP A 6 7.44 9.52 12.30
C ASP A 6 6.26 9.88 11.39
N VAL A 7 5.39 8.91 11.05
CA VAL A 7 4.16 9.18 10.31
C VAL A 7 3.25 10.15 11.07
N LEU A 8 3.07 9.95 12.38
CA LEU A 8 2.25 10.84 13.21
C LEU A 8 2.84 12.26 13.30
N ARG A 9 4.17 12.37 13.29
CA ARG A 9 4.88 13.64 13.28
C ARG A 9 4.68 14.36 11.95
N ASP A 10 4.74 13.66 10.84
CA ASP A 10 4.51 14.22 9.50
C ASP A 10 3.08 14.73 9.36
N VAL A 11 2.09 13.98 9.85
CA VAL A 11 0.69 14.43 9.91
C VAL A 11 0.55 15.71 10.75
N TRP A 12 1.19 15.77 11.94
CA TRP A 12 1.15 16.94 12.82
C TRP A 12 1.74 18.20 12.16
N PHE A 13 2.88 18.04 11.46
CA PHE A 13 3.57 19.16 10.83
C PHE A 13 3.04 19.52 9.43
N GLY A 14 1.99 18.86 8.94
CA GLY A 14 1.28 19.28 7.72
C GLY A 14 0.80 20.74 7.81
N ARG A 15 1.07 21.52 6.75
CA ARG A 15 0.70 22.95 6.65
C ARG A 15 -0.09 23.25 5.38
N ILE A 16 -0.99 24.22 5.46
CA ILE A 16 -1.76 24.75 4.33
C ILE A 16 -1.33 26.21 4.08
N PRO A 17 -0.83 26.56 2.88
CA PRO A 17 -0.62 27.94 2.50
C PRO A 17 -1.95 28.70 2.40
N THR A 18 -2.09 29.81 3.14
CA THR A 18 -3.33 30.57 3.25
C THR A 18 -3.10 32.07 3.08
N CYS A 19 -3.98 32.72 2.34
CA CYS A 19 -4.07 34.16 2.16
C CYS A 19 -5.34 34.68 2.85
N PHE A 20 -5.22 35.69 3.70
CA PHE A 20 -6.34 36.35 4.37
C PHE A 20 -6.58 37.73 3.78
N THR A 21 -7.83 38.05 3.42
CA THR A 21 -8.23 39.36 2.89
C THR A 21 -9.37 39.94 3.70
N LEU A 22 -9.35 41.24 4.00
CA LEU A 22 -10.48 41.88 4.68
C LEU A 22 -11.68 41.99 3.74
N ASN A 23 -12.90 41.76 4.24
CA ASN A 23 -14.11 41.98 3.47
C ASN A 23 -14.23 43.45 3.04
N GLN A 24 -14.71 43.68 1.82
CA GLN A 24 -14.78 45.02 1.21
C GLN A 24 -15.80 45.94 1.88
N ASP A 25 -16.81 45.38 2.54
CA ASP A 25 -17.87 46.14 3.23
C ASP A 25 -17.43 46.60 4.63
N GLU A 26 -16.25 46.20 5.08
CA GLU A 26 -15.70 46.64 6.36
C GLU A 26 -15.22 48.10 6.30
N ALA A 27 -15.69 48.89 7.26
CA ALA A 27 -15.35 50.30 7.33
C ALA A 27 -13.91 50.49 7.81
N THR A 28 -13.01 50.75 6.85
CA THR A 28 -11.60 50.97 7.12
C THR A 28 -11.24 52.47 7.15
N GLU A 29 -10.21 52.82 7.91
CA GLU A 29 -9.58 54.14 7.87
C GLU A 29 -8.56 54.24 6.72
N ARG A 30 -8.06 53.09 6.25
CA ARG A 30 -7.08 52.96 5.17
C ARG A 30 -7.16 51.56 4.54
N GLU A 31 -6.63 51.43 3.33
CA GLU A 31 -6.62 50.17 2.58
C GLU A 31 -5.99 49.02 3.38
N ALA A 32 -6.66 47.87 3.37
CA ALA A 32 -6.28 46.68 4.12
C ALA A 32 -5.50 45.70 3.23
N GLU A 33 -4.19 45.58 3.44
CA GLU A 33 -3.37 44.62 2.68
C GLU A 33 -3.66 43.17 3.06
N PRO A 34 -3.61 42.21 2.12
CA PRO A 34 -3.75 40.78 2.41
C PRO A 34 -2.65 40.27 3.36
N TYR A 35 -2.97 39.27 4.17
CA TYR A 35 -2.04 38.66 5.13
C TYR A 35 -1.85 37.18 4.86
N TYR A 36 -0.62 36.72 4.70
CA TYR A 36 -0.30 35.33 4.35
C TYR A 36 0.23 34.55 5.55
N LEU A 37 -0.21 33.29 5.69
CA LEU A 37 0.22 32.40 6.76
C LEU A 37 0.21 30.93 6.32
N LEU A 38 1.14 30.13 6.83
CA LEU A 38 1.09 28.67 6.73
C LEU A 38 0.31 28.14 7.93
N LEU A 39 -0.90 27.64 7.71
CA LEU A 39 -1.77 27.17 8.78
C LEU A 39 -1.50 25.68 9.13
N PRO A 40 -1.33 25.31 10.41
CA PRO A 40 -1.26 23.91 10.83
C PRO A 40 -2.58 23.16 10.62
N ARG A 41 -2.54 22.01 9.94
CA ARG A 41 -3.75 21.22 9.65
C ARG A 41 -4.47 20.75 10.92
N VAL A 42 -3.73 20.42 11.98
CA VAL A 42 -4.27 19.87 13.23
C VAL A 42 -4.75 20.96 14.21
N SER A 43 -4.50 22.25 13.93
CA SER A 43 -4.88 23.37 14.80
C SER A 43 -6.25 23.98 14.46
N TYR A 44 -6.66 25.03 15.16
CA TYR A 44 -7.91 25.77 14.99
C TYR A 44 -7.63 27.22 14.59
N LEU A 45 -8.48 27.80 13.73
CA LEU A 45 -8.28 29.16 13.20
C LEU A 45 -8.08 30.19 14.32
N THR A 46 -8.92 30.16 15.35
CA THR A 46 -8.86 31.09 16.49
C THR A 46 -7.55 31.04 17.28
N LEU A 47 -6.82 29.92 17.24
CA LEU A 47 -5.55 29.77 17.97
C LEU A 47 -4.36 30.34 17.21
N VAL A 48 -4.43 30.38 15.88
CA VAL A 48 -3.27 30.68 15.01
C VAL A 48 -3.42 31.98 14.22
N THR A 49 -4.58 32.65 14.33
CA THR A 49 -4.91 33.85 13.56
C THR A 49 -4.86 35.16 14.36
N ASP A 50 -4.32 35.15 15.59
CA ASP A 50 -4.10 36.38 16.37
C ASP A 50 -3.33 37.45 15.59
N LYS A 51 -2.35 37.02 14.78
CA LYS A 51 -1.58 37.93 13.91
C LYS A 51 -2.45 38.53 12.80
N VAL A 52 -3.39 37.75 12.26
CA VAL A 52 -4.36 38.19 11.26
C VAL A 52 -5.30 39.23 11.88
N LYS A 53 -5.84 38.94 13.07
CA LYS A 53 -6.69 39.89 13.82
C LYS A 53 -5.97 41.21 14.08
N LYS A 54 -4.76 41.14 14.64
CA LYS A 54 -3.92 42.34 14.91
C LYS A 54 -3.53 43.08 13.64
N HIS A 55 -3.41 42.41 12.51
CA HIS A 55 -3.11 43.04 11.23
C HIS A 55 -4.28 43.92 10.78
N PHE A 56 -5.51 43.37 10.76
CA PHE A 56 -6.68 44.09 10.28
C PHE A 56 -7.28 45.09 11.30
N LEU A 57 -7.15 44.87 12.61
CA LEU A 57 -7.55 45.88 13.61
C LEU A 57 -6.75 47.19 13.53
N LYS A 58 -5.61 47.22 12.84
CA LYS A 58 -4.84 48.47 12.61
C LYS A 58 -5.45 49.35 11.53
N VAL A 59 -6.45 48.86 10.80
CA VAL A 59 -7.04 49.56 9.66
C VAL A 59 -8.56 49.72 9.80
N ILE A 60 -9.21 48.94 10.65
CA ILE A 60 -10.65 49.03 10.91
C ILE A 60 -10.94 50.11 11.96
N LYS A 61 -12.03 50.86 11.77
CA LYS A 61 -12.50 51.87 12.74
C LYS A 61 -12.95 51.21 14.04
N ALA A 62 -12.55 51.76 15.18
CA ALA A 62 -12.76 51.12 16.48
C ALA A 62 -14.25 50.89 16.84
N ASP A 63 -15.14 51.82 16.46
CA ASP A 63 -16.58 51.74 16.75
C ASP A 63 -17.31 50.66 15.92
N ASP A 64 -16.61 50.12 14.93
CA ASP A 64 -17.10 49.21 13.91
C ASP A 64 -16.55 47.79 14.10
N VAL A 65 -15.82 47.55 15.20
CA VAL A 65 -15.23 46.24 15.51
C VAL A 65 -16.18 45.43 16.38
N GLU A 66 -16.77 44.40 15.79
CA GLU A 66 -17.44 43.32 16.49
C GLU A 66 -16.53 42.08 16.53
N GLU A 67 -17.12 40.90 16.68
CA GLU A 67 -16.37 39.65 16.73
C GLU A 67 -15.84 39.24 15.34
N MET A 68 -14.53 38.99 15.25
CA MET A 68 -13.87 38.65 13.99
C MET A 68 -14.23 37.24 13.55
N TRP A 69 -14.72 37.05 12.33
CA TRP A 69 -15.02 35.74 11.74
C TRP A 69 -14.45 35.57 10.33
N PHE A 70 -14.48 34.32 9.84
CA PHE A 70 -13.82 33.91 8.60
C PHE A 70 -14.83 33.34 7.61
N GLU A 71 -14.65 33.64 6.34
CA GLU A 71 -15.50 33.19 5.24
C GLU A 71 -14.64 32.61 4.12
N TYR A 72 -15.14 31.57 3.45
CA TYR A 72 -14.62 31.07 2.18
C TYR A 72 -15.77 30.98 1.18
N GLU A 73 -15.66 31.69 0.05
CA GLU A 73 -16.66 31.69 -1.04
C GLU A 73 -18.12 31.82 -0.55
N GLY A 74 -18.39 32.80 0.33
CA GLY A 74 -19.73 33.04 0.88
C GLY A 74 -20.13 32.12 2.04
N THR A 75 -19.27 31.20 2.46
CA THR A 75 -19.55 30.27 3.56
C THR A 75 -18.77 30.64 4.83
N PRO A 76 -19.45 30.95 5.96
CA PRO A 76 -18.79 31.14 7.25
C PRO A 76 -18.06 29.86 7.72
N LEU A 77 -16.77 29.97 8.01
CA LEU A 77 -15.94 28.86 8.44
C LEU A 77 -16.12 28.57 9.93
N LYS A 78 -16.51 27.34 10.29
CA LYS A 78 -16.81 26.93 11.66
C LYS A 78 -15.56 26.80 12.54
N TRP A 79 -15.45 27.61 13.59
CA TRP A 79 -14.22 27.71 14.38
C TRP A 79 -13.90 26.50 15.25
N HIS A 80 -14.91 25.71 15.59
CA HIS A 80 -14.75 24.50 16.39
C HIS A 80 -14.30 23.30 15.54
N TYR A 81 -14.05 23.48 14.25
CA TYR A 81 -13.46 22.45 13.38
C TYR A 81 -11.95 22.71 13.18
N PRO A 82 -11.12 21.65 13.16
CA PRO A 82 -9.72 21.78 12.82
C PRO A 82 -9.53 22.37 11.41
N ILE A 83 -8.45 23.10 11.19
CA ILE A 83 -8.17 23.79 9.93
C ILE A 83 -8.10 22.81 8.76
N GLY A 84 -7.48 21.64 8.95
CA GLY A 84 -7.42 20.60 7.92
C GLY A 84 -8.80 20.12 7.51
N VAL A 85 -9.73 19.96 8.47
CA VAL A 85 -11.12 19.58 8.20
C VAL A 85 -11.83 20.68 7.41
N LEU A 86 -11.67 21.95 7.80
CA LEU A 86 -12.26 23.08 7.07
C LEU A 86 -11.74 23.15 5.63
N PHE A 87 -10.43 22.96 5.44
CA PHE A 87 -9.84 22.95 4.11
C PHE A 87 -10.34 21.77 3.28
N ASP A 88 -10.38 20.57 3.84
CA ASP A 88 -10.81 19.36 3.11
C ASP A 88 -12.31 19.41 2.75
N LEU A 89 -13.12 20.08 3.56
CA LEU A 89 -14.56 20.27 3.30
C LEU A 89 -14.84 21.30 2.22
N HIS A 90 -14.05 22.38 2.16
CA HIS A 90 -14.41 23.57 1.37
C HIS A 90 -13.46 23.86 0.20
N ALA A 91 -12.20 23.40 0.24
CA ALA A 91 -11.14 23.91 -0.64
C ALA A 91 -10.17 22.84 -1.21
N THR A 92 -10.52 21.55 -1.14
CA THR A 92 -9.67 20.43 -1.62
C THR A 92 -9.26 20.53 -3.09
N ASN A 93 -10.09 21.15 -3.93
CA ASN A 93 -9.84 21.33 -5.37
C ASN A 93 -9.33 22.74 -5.73
N THR A 94 -8.98 23.57 -4.74
CA THR A 94 -8.59 24.97 -4.95
C THR A 94 -7.09 25.11 -5.22
N VAL A 95 -6.72 26.04 -6.09
CA VAL A 95 -5.31 26.42 -6.33
C VAL A 95 -4.77 27.13 -5.07
N LEU A 96 -3.66 26.65 -4.52
CA LEU A 96 -3.02 27.28 -3.37
C LEU A 96 -2.40 28.64 -3.73
N PRO A 97 -2.40 29.64 -2.81
CA PRO A 97 -2.82 29.56 -1.41
C PRO A 97 -4.35 29.61 -1.21
N TRP A 98 -4.84 28.94 -0.17
CA TRP A 98 -6.25 28.98 0.23
C TRP A 98 -6.65 30.42 0.61
N SER A 99 -7.64 31.00 -0.08
CA SER A 99 -8.03 32.40 0.09
C SER A 99 -9.21 32.54 1.06
N ILE A 100 -8.98 33.08 2.26
CA ILE A 100 -10.00 33.27 3.30
C ILE A 100 -10.31 34.76 3.46
N THR A 101 -11.60 35.10 3.47
CA THR A 101 -12.07 36.46 3.77
C THR A 101 -12.26 36.64 5.28
N VAL A 102 -11.86 37.79 5.81
CA VAL A 102 -11.96 38.15 7.23
C VAL A 102 -13.01 39.23 7.40
N HIS A 103 -13.86 39.05 8.39
CA HIS A 103 -14.94 39.96 8.75
C HIS A 103 -14.80 40.35 10.21
N PHE A 104 -15.28 41.53 10.55
CA PHE A 104 -15.33 42.08 11.91
C PHE A 104 -16.72 42.58 12.28
N LYS A 105 -17.68 42.56 11.35
CA LYS A 105 -19.09 42.86 11.62
C LYS A 105 -20.01 41.74 11.16
N THR A 106 -21.27 41.84 11.54
CA THR A 106 -22.35 40.99 11.01
C THR A 106 -22.04 39.53 11.28
N PHE A 107 -21.70 39.23 12.53
CA PHE A 107 -21.37 37.88 12.94
C PHE A 107 -22.55 36.96 12.60
N PRO A 108 -22.32 35.84 11.90
CA PRO A 108 -23.39 34.95 11.49
C PRO A 108 -23.80 34.08 12.69
N ASP A 109 -24.56 34.68 13.62
CA ASP A 109 -25.01 34.06 14.88
C ASP A 109 -25.82 32.77 14.67
N GLY A 110 -26.42 32.62 13.49
CA GLY A 110 -27.14 31.40 13.09
C GLY A 110 -26.23 30.22 12.72
N ASP A 111 -25.00 30.50 12.28
CA ASP A 111 -24.10 29.52 11.67
C ASP A 111 -22.82 29.28 12.47
N LEU A 112 -22.37 30.29 13.23
CA LEU A 112 -21.15 30.26 14.01
C LEU A 112 -21.42 30.38 15.51
N LEU A 113 -20.56 29.72 16.29
CA LEU A 113 -20.53 29.86 17.74
C LEU A 113 -19.53 30.94 18.11
N HIS A 114 -19.94 31.88 18.96
CA HIS A 114 -19.01 32.83 19.56
C HIS A 114 -17.96 32.11 20.39
N CYS A 115 -16.68 32.34 20.08
CA CYS A 115 -15.57 31.80 20.87
C CYS A 115 -14.71 32.94 21.39
N GLN A 116 -15.28 33.70 22.33
CA GLN A 116 -14.68 34.90 22.91
C GLN A 116 -13.36 34.63 23.65
N SER A 117 -13.06 33.37 23.95
CA SER A 117 -11.79 32.95 24.53
C SER A 117 -11.35 31.58 24.02
N ASN A 118 -10.04 31.33 24.11
CA ASN A 118 -9.45 30.03 23.79
C ASN A 118 -9.99 28.89 24.67
N SER A 119 -10.60 29.18 25.83
CA SER A 119 -11.18 28.15 26.69
C SER A 119 -12.41 27.49 26.08
N VAL A 120 -13.13 28.18 25.19
CA VAL A 120 -14.26 27.59 24.47
C VAL A 120 -13.77 26.52 23.50
N ILE A 121 -12.72 26.82 22.73
CA ILE A 121 -12.07 25.86 21.83
C ILE A 121 -11.36 24.76 22.60
N GLU A 122 -10.71 25.07 23.72
CA GLU A 122 -10.16 24.08 24.64
C GLU A 122 -11.25 23.12 25.13
N ALA A 123 -12.41 23.64 25.52
CA ALA A 123 -13.53 22.82 25.95
C ALA A 123 -14.06 21.94 24.82
N HIS A 124 -14.18 22.45 23.59
CA HIS A 124 -14.58 21.64 22.43
C HIS A 124 -13.54 20.58 22.06
N PHE A 125 -12.26 20.94 22.08
CA PHE A 125 -11.16 20.02 21.86
C PHE A 125 -11.18 18.91 22.92
N MET A 126 -11.21 19.28 24.20
CA MET A 126 -11.26 18.32 25.30
C MET A 126 -12.56 17.51 25.30
N SER A 127 -13.68 18.09 24.87
CA SER A 127 -14.93 17.35 24.68
C SER A 127 -14.77 16.30 23.58
N SER A 128 -14.12 16.64 22.47
CA SER A 128 -13.88 15.70 21.37
C SER A 128 -12.93 14.57 21.79
N ILE A 129 -11.89 14.90 22.58
CA ILE A 129 -11.00 13.88 23.17
C ILE A 129 -11.74 12.99 24.17
N LYS A 130 -12.54 13.58 25.06
CA LYS A 130 -13.37 12.84 26.03
C LYS A 130 -14.37 11.95 25.33
N GLU A 131 -15.00 12.44 24.27
CA GLU A 131 -15.95 11.68 23.48
C GLU A 131 -15.24 10.53 22.76
N ALA A 132 -14.08 10.79 22.15
CA ALA A 132 -13.27 9.74 21.53
C ALA A 132 -12.85 8.67 22.55
N ASP A 133 -12.46 9.06 23.76
CA ASP A 133 -12.12 8.14 24.84
C ASP A 133 -13.34 7.43 25.44
N ALA A 134 -14.48 8.11 25.51
CA ALA A 134 -15.77 7.49 25.88
C ALA A 134 -16.10 6.36 24.90
N LEU A 135 -15.88 6.62 23.62
CA LEU A 135 -16.14 5.67 22.57
C LEU A 135 -15.16 4.48 22.64
N LYS A 136 -13.89 4.78 22.84
CA LYS A 136 -12.80 3.81 22.75
C LYS A 136 -12.58 3.01 24.04
N HIS A 137 -12.56 3.69 25.17
CA HIS A 137 -12.19 3.17 26.49
C HIS A 137 -13.26 3.42 27.55
N LYS A 138 -14.49 3.79 27.16
CA LYS A 138 -15.58 4.11 28.09
C LYS A 138 -15.19 5.22 29.09
N SER A 139 -14.39 6.17 28.62
CA SER A 139 -13.89 7.36 29.36
C SER A 139 -12.86 7.05 30.45
N GLN A 140 -12.41 5.80 30.56
CA GLN A 140 -11.54 5.38 31.66
C GLN A 140 -10.20 6.13 31.64
N VAL A 141 -9.54 6.18 30.49
CA VAL A 141 -8.20 6.79 30.38
C VAL A 141 -8.26 8.29 30.64
N VAL A 142 -9.23 9.01 30.07
CA VAL A 142 -9.35 10.46 30.28
C VAL A 142 -9.74 10.79 31.73
N ASN A 143 -10.52 9.94 32.40
CA ASN A 143 -10.89 10.13 33.80
C ASN A 143 -9.70 9.88 34.76
N ASP A 144 -8.83 8.92 34.40
CA ASP A 144 -7.62 8.62 35.17
C ASP A 144 -6.51 9.68 34.94
N MET A 145 -6.59 10.43 33.85
CA MET A 145 -5.72 11.58 33.59
C MET A 145 -5.99 12.73 34.56
N GLN A 146 -4.91 13.30 35.11
CA GLN A 146 -5.00 14.44 36.00
C GLN A 146 -5.24 15.73 35.20
N LYS A 147 -5.76 16.78 35.86
CA LYS A 147 -5.97 18.11 35.25
C LYS A 147 -4.72 18.65 34.52
N LYS A 148 -3.52 18.35 35.03
CA LYS A 148 -2.25 18.73 34.41
C LYS A 148 -2.01 18.03 33.06
N ASP A 149 -2.48 16.79 32.91
CA ASP A 149 -2.32 15.99 31.71
C ASP A 149 -3.27 16.49 30.62
N HIS A 150 -4.52 16.81 30.97
CA HIS A 150 -5.46 17.50 30.08
C HIS A 150 -4.90 18.85 29.61
N LYS A 151 -4.36 19.64 30.55
CA LYS A 151 -3.72 20.91 30.23
C LYS A 151 -2.51 20.72 29.32
N GLN A 152 -1.74 19.65 29.50
CA GLN A 152 -0.59 19.37 28.65
C GLN A 152 -1.00 18.97 27.23
N LEU A 153 -2.06 18.18 27.03
CA LEU A 153 -2.64 17.92 25.71
C LEU A 153 -2.99 19.23 25.01
N TRP A 154 -3.77 20.06 25.70
CA TRP A 154 -4.20 21.35 25.16
C TRP A 154 -3.02 22.27 24.85
N MET A 155 -2.07 22.43 25.79
CA MET A 155 -0.90 23.26 25.57
C MET A 155 0.01 22.74 24.45
N GLY A 156 0.11 21.41 24.28
CA GLY A 156 0.83 20.81 23.17
C GLY A 156 0.22 21.22 21.83
N LEU A 157 -1.11 21.16 21.72
CA LEU A 157 -1.82 21.60 20.52
C LEU A 157 -1.72 23.13 20.32
N GLN A 158 -2.06 23.91 21.34
CA GLN A 158 -2.10 25.37 21.29
C GLN A 158 -0.74 25.97 20.90
N ASN A 159 0.36 25.34 21.35
CA ASN A 159 1.71 25.81 21.05
C ASN A 159 2.39 25.05 19.90
N ASP A 160 1.66 24.19 19.18
CA ASP A 160 2.16 23.40 18.04
C ASP A 160 3.40 22.54 18.40
N LYS A 161 3.37 21.92 19.59
CA LYS A 161 4.46 21.07 20.13
C LYS A 161 4.05 19.60 20.14
N PHE A 162 4.39 18.91 19.06
CA PHE A 162 4.09 17.49 18.87
C PHE A 162 4.52 16.62 20.06
N ASP A 163 5.78 16.68 20.51
CA ASP A 163 6.25 15.80 21.60
C ASP A 163 5.52 16.06 22.93
N GLN A 164 5.16 17.31 23.21
CA GLN A 164 4.39 17.66 24.41
C GLN A 164 2.97 17.09 24.36
N PHE A 165 2.32 17.23 23.19
CA PHE A 165 1.01 16.66 22.92
C PHE A 165 1.04 15.13 22.98
N TRP A 166 1.97 14.53 22.21
CA TRP A 166 2.10 13.09 22.04
C TRP A 166 2.41 12.37 23.35
N ALA A 167 3.21 12.98 24.24
CA ALA A 167 3.52 12.40 25.54
C ALA A 167 2.27 12.06 26.37
N MET A 168 1.19 12.84 26.23
CA MET A 168 -0.09 12.54 26.86
C MET A 168 -1.04 11.79 25.92
N ASN A 169 -1.09 12.17 24.64
CA ASN A 169 -2.00 11.56 23.67
C ASN A 169 -1.71 10.07 23.48
N ARG A 170 -0.44 9.64 23.58
CA ARG A 170 -0.08 8.23 23.51
C ARG A 170 -0.84 7.36 24.52
N LYS A 171 -1.16 7.88 25.72
CA LYS A 171 -1.96 7.13 26.71
C LYS A 171 -3.37 6.85 26.21
N LEU A 172 -3.95 7.81 25.48
CA LEU A 172 -5.24 7.66 24.80
C LEU A 172 -5.15 6.79 23.55
N MET A 173 -3.94 6.49 23.10
CA MET A 173 -3.65 5.65 21.95
C MET A 173 -3.05 4.29 22.36
N GLU A 174 -2.81 4.04 23.64
CA GLU A 174 -2.41 2.74 24.14
C GLU A 174 -3.65 1.88 24.34
N TYR A 175 -3.53 0.57 24.10
CA TYR A 175 -4.57 -0.42 24.36
C TYR A 175 -4.02 -1.48 25.33
N PRO A 176 -4.85 -2.11 26.17
CA PRO A 176 -4.40 -3.14 27.08
C PRO A 176 -3.75 -4.29 26.29
N THR A 177 -2.53 -4.68 26.66
CA THR A 177 -1.76 -5.74 25.98
C THR A 177 -2.47 -7.09 25.95
N GLU A 178 -3.45 -7.32 26.83
CA GLU A 178 -4.28 -8.53 26.85
C GLU A 178 -5.39 -8.53 25.78
N GLU A 179 -5.84 -7.37 25.32
CA GLU A 179 -6.98 -7.23 24.37
C GLU A 179 -6.55 -7.14 22.90
N GLY A 180 -5.24 -7.13 22.60
CA GLY A 180 -4.73 -7.25 21.23
C GLY A 180 -5.04 -6.09 20.27
N GLY A 181 -5.71 -5.01 20.70
CA GLY A 181 -5.96 -3.83 19.87
C GLY A 181 -7.01 -2.87 20.44
N PHE A 182 -7.40 -1.86 19.65
CA PHE A 182 -8.48 -0.96 20.03
C PHE A 182 -9.84 -1.64 19.90
N ARG A 183 -10.66 -1.57 20.94
CA ARG A 183 -12.03 -2.08 20.88
C ARG A 183 -12.93 -1.32 19.91
N TYR A 184 -12.72 0.00 19.81
CA TYR A 184 -13.41 0.88 18.88
C TYR A 184 -12.45 1.97 18.37
N ILE A 185 -12.59 2.37 17.11
CA ILE A 185 -11.97 3.57 16.56
C ILE A 185 -13.01 4.68 16.57
N PRO A 186 -12.77 5.76 17.32
CA PRO A 186 -13.60 6.95 17.21
C PRO A 186 -13.29 7.67 15.90
N PHE A 187 -14.35 8.00 15.15
CA PHE A 187 -14.24 8.76 13.91
C PHE A 187 -15.42 9.73 13.82
N ARG A 188 -15.27 10.74 12.95
CA ARG A 188 -16.33 11.70 12.63
C ARG A 188 -16.27 11.99 11.14
N ILE A 189 -17.38 11.78 10.45
CA ILE A 189 -17.55 12.14 9.03
C ILE A 189 -18.36 13.43 8.98
N TYR A 190 -17.76 14.49 8.49
CA TYR A 190 -18.43 15.77 8.33
C TYR A 190 -19.20 15.80 7.01
N GLN A 191 -20.40 16.37 7.02
CA GLN A 191 -21.32 16.42 5.87
C GLN A 191 -21.61 17.88 5.52
N THR A 192 -21.51 18.25 4.25
CA THR A 192 -21.75 19.63 3.78
C THR A 192 -23.20 19.92 3.40
N MET A 193 -24.00 18.89 3.10
CA MET A 193 -25.33 19.00 2.48
C MET A 193 -26.49 18.43 3.33
N SER A 194 -26.29 18.22 4.64
CA SER A 194 -27.24 17.54 5.53
C SER A 194 -27.53 18.36 6.79
N ASP A 195 -28.78 18.33 7.28
CA ASP A 195 -29.21 18.99 8.53
C ASP A 195 -28.48 18.46 9.78
N ARG A 196 -27.86 17.27 9.67
CA ARG A 196 -26.92 16.75 10.67
C ARG A 196 -25.50 17.02 10.19
N PRO A 197 -24.70 17.82 10.91
CA PRO A 197 -23.43 18.32 10.38
C PRO A 197 -22.33 17.26 10.33
N PHE A 198 -22.49 16.17 11.08
CA PHE A 198 -21.56 15.06 11.05
C PHE A 198 -22.21 13.75 11.50
N ILE A 199 -21.57 12.66 11.11
CA ILE A 199 -21.87 11.31 11.55
C ILE A 199 -20.74 10.84 12.46
N GLN A 200 -21.09 10.39 13.67
CA GLN A 200 -20.14 9.88 14.65
C GLN A 200 -20.78 8.72 15.42
N LYS A 201 -20.25 7.52 15.22
CA LYS A 201 -20.65 6.32 15.96
C LYS A 201 -19.40 5.53 16.36
N LEU A 202 -19.63 4.49 17.15
CA LEU A 202 -18.63 3.49 17.46
C LEU A 202 -18.38 2.62 16.24
N PHE A 203 -17.15 2.65 15.73
CA PHE A 203 -16.73 1.66 14.76
C PHE A 203 -15.79 0.70 15.43
N ARG A 204 -16.11 -0.59 15.42
CA ARG A 204 -15.17 -1.60 15.86
C ARG A 204 -14.13 -1.74 14.76
N PRO A 205 -12.84 -1.52 15.02
CA PRO A 205 -11.82 -1.81 14.02
C PRO A 205 -11.57 -3.30 13.91
N VAL A 206 -12.04 -4.08 14.87
CA VAL A 206 -11.96 -5.53 14.87
C VAL A 206 -13.35 -6.06 15.19
N SER A 207 -13.90 -6.88 14.30
CA SER A 207 -15.18 -7.54 14.51
C SER A 207 -15.11 -8.46 15.74
N PRO A 208 -16.25 -8.85 16.35
CA PRO A 208 -16.24 -9.82 17.46
C PRO A 208 -15.49 -11.13 17.16
N GLU A 209 -15.40 -11.47 15.88
CA GLU A 209 -14.75 -12.66 15.33
C GLU A 209 -13.26 -12.46 15.08
N GLY A 210 -12.73 -11.24 15.27
CA GLY A 210 -11.30 -10.93 15.13
C GLY A 210 -10.88 -10.26 13.82
N ASN A 211 -11.82 -9.93 12.92
CA ASN A 211 -11.49 -9.38 11.59
C ASN A 211 -11.28 -7.86 11.60
N VAL A 212 -10.20 -7.38 10.97
CA VAL A 212 -9.90 -5.94 10.91
C VAL A 212 -10.80 -5.23 9.89
N HIS A 213 -11.51 -4.19 10.32
CA HIS A 213 -12.35 -3.36 9.45
C HIS A 213 -11.57 -2.18 8.84
N THR A 214 -11.87 -1.84 7.58
CA THR A 214 -11.21 -0.76 6.81
C THR A 214 -11.98 0.57 6.87
N LEU A 215 -11.36 1.65 6.36
CA LEU A 215 -12.04 2.94 6.17
C LEU A 215 -13.26 2.84 5.23
N GLY A 216 -13.23 1.96 4.23
CA GLY A 216 -14.37 1.72 3.34
C GLY A 216 -15.57 1.13 4.08
N ASN A 217 -15.33 0.19 5.00
CA ASN A 217 -16.39 -0.38 5.84
C ASN A 217 -17.01 0.68 6.74
N LEU A 218 -16.17 1.53 7.32
CA LEU A 218 -16.61 2.67 8.09
C LEU A 218 -17.47 3.60 7.22
N LEU A 219 -17.01 4.03 6.03
CA LEU A 219 -17.78 4.93 5.16
C LEU A 219 -19.10 4.30 4.67
N LYS A 220 -19.11 3.00 4.36
CA LYS A 220 -20.32 2.28 3.93
C LYS A 220 -21.35 2.16 5.04
N GLU A 221 -20.94 1.81 6.26
CA GLU A 221 -21.84 1.71 7.40
C GLU A 221 -22.37 3.10 7.81
N MET A 222 -21.50 4.10 7.71
CA MET A 222 -21.71 5.37 8.38
C MET A 222 -22.26 6.44 7.46
N TYR A 223 -21.71 6.57 6.25
CA TYR A 223 -22.17 7.55 5.26
C TYR A 223 -22.27 6.97 3.84
N PRO A 224 -23.24 6.07 3.59
CA PRO A 224 -23.37 5.37 2.32
C PRO A 224 -23.45 6.30 1.10
N SER A 225 -24.08 7.46 1.23
CA SER A 225 -24.31 8.40 0.12
C SER A 225 -23.12 9.28 -0.27
N ALA A 226 -22.02 9.28 0.49
CA ALA A 226 -20.74 9.87 0.03
C ALA A 226 -20.10 9.08 -1.12
N ILE A 227 -20.66 7.91 -1.41
CA ILE A 227 -20.31 7.07 -2.54
C ILE A 227 -21.27 7.50 -3.68
N PRO A 228 -20.81 8.13 -4.78
CA PRO A 228 -21.67 8.78 -5.78
C PRO A 228 -22.68 7.85 -6.48
N ASN A 229 -23.90 8.37 -6.70
CA ASN A 229 -24.98 7.71 -7.47
C ASN A 229 -24.85 7.84 -9.00
N ASP A 230 -23.77 8.42 -9.52
CA ASP A 230 -23.45 8.39 -10.97
C ASP A 230 -21.96 8.09 -11.19
N ALA A 231 -21.54 7.08 -10.45
CA ALA A 231 -20.90 5.97 -11.09
C ALA A 231 -21.85 5.52 -12.25
N SER A 232 -21.67 5.88 -13.52
CA SER A 232 -22.38 5.16 -14.63
C SER A 232 -21.51 4.83 -15.83
N ALA A 233 -20.32 5.42 -15.87
CA ALA A 233 -19.15 4.71 -16.36
C ALA A 233 -18.52 3.82 -15.27
N LEU A 234 -18.88 4.05 -13.99
CA LEU A 234 -18.40 3.30 -12.81
C LEU A 234 -19.55 2.69 -11.96
N SER A 235 -20.81 2.84 -12.39
CA SER A 235 -22.01 2.06 -12.00
C SER A 235 -23.03 2.09 -13.16
N HIS A 236 -22.57 1.61 -14.31
CA HIS A 236 -23.40 0.66 -15.00
C HIS A 236 -22.55 -0.54 -15.42
N LEU A 237 -21.69 -0.96 -14.49
CA LEU A 237 -22.02 -2.25 -13.94
C LEU A 237 -23.27 -1.98 -13.09
N ASP A 238 -24.47 -2.11 -13.69
CA ASP A 238 -25.77 -2.17 -13.00
C ASP A 238 -25.52 -2.83 -11.64
N GLU A 239 -26.06 -2.39 -10.50
CA GLU A 239 -25.73 -3.09 -9.24
C GLU A 239 -26.01 -4.61 -9.42
N ALA A 240 -27.02 -4.95 -10.23
CA ALA A 240 -27.27 -6.29 -10.76
C ALA A 240 -26.21 -6.87 -11.75
N PHE A 241 -25.50 -6.05 -12.53
CA PHE A 241 -24.37 -6.41 -13.41
C PHE A 241 -23.03 -6.44 -12.65
N LEU A 242 -22.77 -5.60 -11.62
CA LEU A 242 -21.67 -5.81 -10.65
C LEU A 242 -21.94 -7.06 -9.82
N ASP A 243 -23.17 -7.26 -9.36
CA ASP A 243 -23.61 -8.50 -8.70
C ASP A 243 -23.35 -9.67 -9.65
N GLY A 244 -23.81 -9.57 -10.90
CA GLY A 244 -23.59 -10.58 -11.92
C GLY A 244 -22.11 -10.87 -12.18
N GLN A 245 -21.26 -9.84 -12.27
CA GLN A 245 -19.83 -10.01 -12.47
C GLN A 245 -19.11 -10.53 -11.22
N TRP A 246 -19.53 -10.11 -10.03
CA TRP A 246 -19.03 -10.60 -8.76
C TRP A 246 -19.36 -12.08 -8.58
N GLU A 247 -20.62 -12.46 -8.78
CA GLU A 247 -21.06 -13.86 -8.74
C GLU A 247 -20.33 -14.69 -9.80
N GLN A 248 -20.22 -14.19 -11.03
CA GLN A 248 -19.47 -14.86 -12.08
C GLN A 248 -18.00 -15.02 -11.70
N TRP A 249 -17.36 -13.97 -11.18
CA TRP A 249 -15.96 -13.99 -10.78
C TRP A 249 -15.73 -14.94 -9.61
N LYS A 250 -16.64 -15.00 -8.62
CA LYS A 250 -16.59 -15.97 -7.54
C LYS A 250 -16.68 -17.41 -8.06
N VAL A 251 -17.63 -17.68 -8.95
CA VAL A 251 -17.81 -19.01 -9.57
C VAL A 251 -16.58 -19.40 -10.39
N GLU A 252 -16.04 -18.48 -11.19
CA GLU A 252 -14.85 -18.70 -12.02
C GLU A 252 -13.61 -19.03 -11.18
N HIS A 253 -13.46 -18.38 -10.02
CA HIS A 253 -12.27 -18.52 -9.16
C HIS A 253 -12.51 -19.42 -7.94
N GLY A 254 -13.66 -20.09 -7.84
CA GLY A 254 -14.00 -20.97 -6.73
C GLY A 254 -13.98 -20.28 -5.36
N ARG A 255 -14.47 -19.03 -5.29
CA ARG A 255 -14.45 -18.22 -4.06
C ARG A 255 -15.67 -18.51 -3.20
N GLU A 256 -15.39 -18.97 -1.98
CA GLU A 256 -16.37 -19.16 -0.91
C GLU A 256 -15.95 -18.31 0.28
N TYR A 257 -16.91 -17.58 0.87
CA TYR A 257 -16.67 -16.69 2.01
C TYR A 257 -17.51 -17.14 3.20
N ASN A 258 -16.87 -17.28 4.35
CA ASN A 258 -17.51 -17.83 5.55
C ASN A 258 -18.02 -16.68 6.41
N GLY A 259 -19.25 -16.23 6.15
CA GLY A 259 -19.97 -15.27 7.00
C GLY A 259 -20.40 -14.00 6.26
N LEU A 260 -21.47 -13.37 6.77
CA LEU A 260 -22.13 -12.22 6.13
C LEU A 260 -21.24 -10.96 6.02
N ASP A 261 -20.15 -10.87 6.80
CA ASP A 261 -19.27 -9.70 6.82
C ASP A 261 -18.03 -9.84 5.92
N GLU A 262 -17.52 -11.07 5.71
CA GLU A 262 -16.32 -11.31 4.89
C GLU A 262 -16.58 -11.01 3.41
N GLU A 263 -17.70 -11.51 2.88
CA GLU A 263 -18.07 -11.30 1.48
C GLU A 263 -18.22 -9.81 1.15
N GLY A 264 -18.82 -9.02 2.06
CA GLY A 264 -18.97 -7.58 1.88
C GLY A 264 -17.65 -6.82 1.81
N ILE A 265 -16.64 -7.24 2.60
CA ILE A 265 -15.28 -6.69 2.56
C ILE A 265 -14.59 -7.09 1.25
N ARG A 266 -14.62 -8.38 0.91
CA ARG A 266 -13.97 -8.96 -0.28
C ARG A 266 -14.52 -8.34 -1.57
N ARG A 267 -15.85 -8.16 -1.64
CA ARG A 267 -16.50 -7.44 -2.74
C ARG A 267 -16.05 -5.99 -2.83
N ALA A 268 -15.97 -5.25 -1.72
CA ALA A 268 -15.53 -3.86 -1.75
C ALA A 268 -14.08 -3.71 -2.23
N ILE A 269 -13.20 -4.66 -1.87
CA ILE A 269 -11.82 -4.73 -2.38
C ILE A 269 -11.84 -5.02 -3.89
N TRP A 270 -12.64 -5.99 -4.33
CA TRP A 270 -12.80 -6.35 -5.74
C TRP A 270 -13.33 -5.19 -6.59
N GLU A 271 -14.32 -4.45 -6.11
CA GLU A 271 -14.84 -3.25 -6.78
C GLU A 271 -13.74 -2.19 -6.89
N LYS A 272 -13.03 -1.87 -5.80
CA LYS A 272 -11.90 -0.92 -5.81
C LYS A 272 -10.84 -1.31 -6.83
N ASN A 273 -10.46 -2.59 -6.87
CA ASN A 273 -9.48 -3.11 -7.81
C ASN A 273 -9.98 -3.05 -9.26
N THR A 274 -11.28 -3.29 -9.48
CA THR A 274 -11.93 -3.13 -10.80
C THR A 274 -11.79 -1.70 -11.31
N LEU A 275 -12.11 -0.68 -10.48
CA LEU A 275 -11.97 0.73 -10.89
C LEU A 275 -10.51 1.10 -11.19
N MET A 276 -9.55 0.59 -10.40
CA MET A 276 -8.12 0.80 -10.65
C MET A 276 -7.69 0.21 -12.00
N ILE A 277 -8.14 -1.02 -12.32
CA ILE A 277 -7.84 -1.69 -13.59
C ILE A 277 -8.43 -0.91 -14.77
N GLU A 278 -9.68 -0.47 -14.66
CA GLU A 278 -10.36 0.31 -15.69
C GLU A 278 -9.65 1.64 -15.97
N ALA A 279 -9.35 2.40 -14.91
CA ALA A 279 -8.63 3.67 -15.03
C ALA A 279 -7.25 3.48 -15.69
N HIS A 280 -6.48 2.49 -15.23
CA HIS A 280 -5.18 2.17 -15.84
C HIS A 280 -5.31 1.79 -17.31
N ASN A 281 -6.30 0.98 -17.69
CA ASN A 281 -6.49 0.54 -19.07
C ASN A 281 -6.94 1.67 -19.99
N GLN A 282 -7.68 2.66 -19.49
CA GLN A 282 -7.97 3.90 -20.22
C GLN A 282 -6.66 4.68 -20.51
N GLU A 283 -5.78 4.82 -19.52
CA GLU A 283 -4.46 5.45 -19.71
C GLU A 283 -3.57 4.65 -20.67
N ALA A 284 -3.61 3.31 -20.62
CA ALA A 284 -2.91 2.43 -21.54
C ALA A 284 -3.40 2.61 -22.99
N ALA A 285 -4.71 2.78 -23.21
CA ALA A 285 -5.29 3.05 -24.52
C ALA A 285 -4.82 4.39 -25.11
N LEU A 286 -4.51 5.37 -24.26
CA LEU A 286 -3.91 6.66 -24.64
C LEU A 286 -2.38 6.55 -24.87
N GLY A 287 -1.79 5.37 -24.67
CA GLY A 287 -0.37 5.10 -24.88
C GLY A 287 0.54 5.58 -23.74
N ILE A 288 -0.03 5.94 -22.58
CA ILE A 288 0.70 6.33 -21.38
C ILE A 288 1.45 5.13 -20.81
N HIS A 289 0.77 3.98 -20.74
CA HIS A 289 1.34 2.72 -20.26
C HIS A 289 1.69 1.77 -21.41
N SER A 290 2.63 0.86 -21.16
CA SER A 290 3.06 -0.16 -22.13
C SER A 290 2.49 -1.55 -21.86
N TYR A 291 1.58 -1.65 -20.91
CA TYR A 291 0.92 -2.87 -20.48
C TYR A 291 -0.54 -2.57 -20.14
N GLU A 292 -1.32 -3.63 -20.00
CA GLU A 292 -2.71 -3.63 -19.58
C GLU A 292 -2.84 -4.48 -18.33
N MET A 293 -3.81 -4.11 -17.49
CA MET A 293 -4.21 -4.85 -16.30
C MET A 293 -5.48 -5.65 -16.57
N GLY A 294 -5.73 -6.68 -15.78
CA GLY A 294 -6.90 -7.54 -15.89
C GLY A 294 -7.29 -8.11 -14.54
N MET A 295 -8.59 -8.22 -14.31
CA MET A 295 -9.11 -8.86 -13.11
C MET A 295 -8.71 -10.34 -13.12
N ASN A 296 -8.18 -10.83 -12.02
CA ASN A 296 -7.73 -12.21 -11.86
C ASN A 296 -8.17 -12.75 -10.50
N HIS A 297 -7.70 -13.95 -10.14
CA HIS A 297 -8.07 -14.59 -8.87
C HIS A 297 -7.71 -13.75 -7.63
N LEU A 298 -6.75 -12.83 -7.70
CA LEU A 298 -6.35 -11.94 -6.59
C LEU A 298 -7.24 -10.70 -6.45
N GLY A 299 -8.35 -10.63 -7.18
CA GLY A 299 -9.27 -9.49 -7.24
C GLY A 299 -9.79 -9.00 -5.89
N ASP A 300 -10.03 -9.92 -4.97
CA ASP A 300 -10.56 -9.66 -3.64
C ASP A 300 -9.49 -9.44 -2.56
N MET A 301 -8.22 -9.33 -2.94
CA MET A 301 -7.10 -9.09 -2.04
C MET A 301 -6.54 -7.67 -2.19
N THR A 302 -6.15 -7.04 -1.07
CA THR A 302 -5.33 -5.83 -1.14
C THR A 302 -3.90 -6.17 -1.57
N SER A 303 -3.13 -5.18 -2.00
CA SER A 303 -1.73 -5.41 -2.38
C SER A 303 -0.88 -5.84 -1.18
N GLU A 304 -1.21 -5.35 0.01
CA GLU A 304 -0.57 -5.76 1.27
C GLU A 304 -0.89 -7.22 1.62
N GLU A 305 -2.17 -7.64 1.54
CA GLU A 305 -2.56 -9.03 1.75
C GLU A 305 -1.90 -9.97 0.73
N MET A 306 -1.76 -9.51 -0.52
CA MET A 306 -1.09 -10.26 -1.57
C MET A 306 0.41 -10.41 -1.25
N VAL A 307 1.10 -9.34 -0.86
CA VAL A 307 2.52 -9.41 -0.46
C VAL A 307 2.68 -10.37 0.71
N GLU A 308 1.87 -10.23 1.76
CA GLU A 308 1.96 -11.05 2.96
C GLU A 308 1.75 -12.55 2.68
N LYS A 309 0.80 -12.91 1.80
CA LYS A 309 0.39 -14.31 1.59
C LYS A 309 1.03 -14.99 0.37
N MET A 310 1.35 -14.22 -0.65
CA MET A 310 1.74 -14.73 -1.98
C MET A 310 3.19 -14.39 -2.35
N THR A 311 3.92 -13.68 -1.47
CA THR A 311 5.37 -13.47 -1.59
C THR A 311 6.08 -14.06 -0.37
N GLY A 312 7.40 -13.95 -0.31
CA GLY A 312 8.16 -14.53 0.81
C GLY A 312 9.65 -14.56 0.56
N LEU A 313 10.17 -13.63 -0.25
CA LEU A 313 11.60 -13.48 -0.38
C LEU A 313 12.11 -12.79 0.89
N GLN A 314 12.97 -13.49 1.63
CA GLN A 314 13.62 -12.94 2.80
C GLN A 314 15.13 -12.98 2.59
N LEU A 315 15.82 -11.86 2.81
CA LEU A 315 17.27 -11.83 2.75
C LEU A 315 17.86 -12.44 4.03
N PRO A 316 18.87 -13.32 3.94
CA PRO A 316 19.55 -13.82 5.12
C PRO A 316 20.27 -12.68 5.87
N LEU A 317 20.27 -12.74 7.20
CA LEU A 317 20.88 -11.73 8.08
C LEU A 317 22.38 -11.49 7.79
N ASN A 318 23.10 -12.54 7.38
CA ASN A 318 24.50 -12.50 6.97
C ASN A 318 24.62 -12.86 5.49
N LEU A 319 24.35 -11.90 4.61
CA LEU A 319 24.47 -12.11 3.17
C LEU A 319 25.95 -12.05 2.74
N GLU A 320 26.66 -13.17 2.85
CA GLU A 320 27.99 -13.31 2.25
C GLU A 320 27.87 -13.46 0.73
N ARG A 321 27.81 -12.33 0.02
CA ARG A 321 27.77 -12.32 -1.44
C ARG A 321 29.11 -12.75 -2.01
N SER A 322 29.13 -13.87 -2.72
CA SER A 322 30.28 -14.27 -3.52
C SER A 322 29.93 -14.03 -4.99
N PHE A 323 30.42 -12.91 -5.54
CA PHE A 323 30.29 -12.59 -6.97
C PHE A 323 31.11 -13.58 -7.81
N THR A 324 30.61 -14.81 -7.92
CA THR A 324 31.31 -15.98 -8.46
C THR A 324 31.12 -16.13 -9.96
N MET A 325 30.21 -15.35 -10.56
CA MET A 325 30.09 -15.27 -12.01
C MET A 325 31.10 -14.24 -12.56
N GLY A 326 32.25 -14.73 -13.03
CA GLY A 326 33.13 -13.94 -13.88
C GLY A 326 32.47 -13.69 -15.25
N LEU A 327 32.37 -12.42 -15.65
CA LEU A 327 32.05 -12.05 -17.03
C LEU A 327 33.31 -12.29 -17.87
N ASP A 328 33.24 -13.19 -18.86
CA ASP A 328 34.29 -13.30 -19.87
C ASP A 328 34.12 -12.13 -20.86
N ASP A 329 35.10 -11.24 -20.94
CA ASP A 329 35.13 -10.05 -21.82
C ASP A 329 34.87 -10.41 -23.30
N LYS A 330 34.98 -11.69 -23.67
CA LYS A 330 34.68 -12.20 -25.02
C LYS A 330 33.19 -12.31 -25.34
N VAL A 331 32.27 -12.15 -24.39
CA VAL A 331 30.80 -12.19 -24.65
C VAL A 331 30.29 -10.82 -25.11
N SER A 332 30.86 -10.27 -26.19
CA SER A 332 30.45 -8.96 -26.74
C SER A 332 29.12 -9.00 -27.51
N LYS A 333 28.61 -10.19 -27.85
CA LYS A 333 27.36 -10.36 -28.63
C LYS A 333 26.50 -11.49 -28.07
N ILE A 334 25.49 -11.11 -27.29
CA ILE A 334 24.36 -11.99 -26.96
C ILE A 334 23.26 -11.87 -28.04
N PRO A 335 22.47 -12.92 -28.31
CA PRO A 335 21.36 -12.86 -29.26
C PRO A 335 20.34 -11.78 -28.85
N LYS A 336 19.52 -11.31 -29.78
CA LYS A 336 18.49 -10.28 -29.49
C LYS A 336 17.38 -10.80 -28.57
N SER A 337 17.12 -12.10 -28.60
CA SER A 337 16.07 -12.75 -27.82
C SER A 337 16.45 -14.18 -27.45
N VAL A 338 16.06 -14.59 -26.25
CA VAL A 338 16.12 -15.95 -25.73
C VAL A 338 14.78 -16.26 -25.08
N ASP A 339 14.21 -17.44 -25.34
CA ASP A 339 12.95 -17.89 -24.75
C ASP A 339 13.04 -19.40 -24.49
N TYR A 340 13.25 -19.78 -23.22
CA TYR A 340 13.46 -21.18 -22.83
C TYR A 340 12.20 -22.03 -22.84
N ARG A 341 11.01 -21.40 -22.86
CA ARG A 341 9.73 -22.12 -23.02
C ARG A 341 9.68 -22.86 -24.35
N LYS A 342 10.29 -22.28 -25.39
CA LYS A 342 10.39 -22.87 -26.74
C LYS A 342 11.47 -23.95 -26.85
N LYS A 343 12.26 -24.17 -25.81
CA LYS A 343 13.39 -25.10 -25.80
C LYS A 343 13.17 -26.30 -24.87
N GLY A 344 11.98 -26.45 -24.29
CA GLY A 344 11.68 -27.55 -23.36
C GLY A 344 12.49 -27.46 -22.05
N MET A 345 12.84 -26.26 -21.61
CA MET A 345 13.64 -26.02 -20.40
C MET A 345 12.85 -25.28 -19.31
N VAL A 346 11.53 -25.29 -19.41
CA VAL A 346 10.63 -24.60 -18.48
C VAL A 346 9.40 -25.49 -18.30
N THR A 347 9.17 -25.93 -17.07
CA THR A 347 7.98 -26.69 -16.64
C THR A 347 6.71 -25.85 -16.72
N PRO A 348 5.50 -26.44 -16.60
CA PRO A 348 4.25 -25.69 -16.46
C PRO A 348 4.30 -24.65 -15.33
N VAL A 349 3.47 -23.61 -15.42
CA VAL A 349 3.37 -22.65 -14.31
C VAL A 349 2.66 -23.32 -13.14
N LYS A 350 3.20 -23.11 -11.94
CA LYS A 350 2.67 -23.66 -10.69
C LYS A 350 1.97 -22.56 -9.88
N ASN A 351 1.24 -22.95 -8.84
CA ASN A 351 0.57 -22.03 -7.94
C ASN A 351 1.02 -22.29 -6.49
N GLN A 352 1.68 -21.31 -5.87
CA GLN A 352 2.12 -21.40 -4.48
C GLN A 352 0.97 -21.20 -3.47
N GLY A 353 -0.16 -20.63 -3.90
CA GLY A 353 -1.25 -20.28 -2.99
C GLY A 353 -0.80 -19.35 -1.85
N SER A 354 -1.48 -19.43 -0.72
CA SER A 354 -1.27 -18.53 0.44
C SER A 354 -0.04 -18.90 1.30
N CYS A 355 0.99 -19.47 0.70
CA CYS A 355 2.25 -19.83 1.35
C CYS A 355 3.38 -19.01 0.72
N GLY A 356 4.20 -18.37 1.54
CA GLY A 356 5.32 -17.52 1.13
C GLY A 356 6.54 -18.26 0.56
N SER A 357 6.28 -19.27 -0.25
CA SER A 357 7.28 -20.20 -0.80
C SER A 357 7.77 -19.81 -2.20
N CYS A 358 7.57 -18.56 -2.63
CA CYS A 358 8.06 -18.08 -3.94
C CYS A 358 9.55 -18.39 -4.17
N TRP A 359 10.36 -18.32 -3.12
CA TRP A 359 11.78 -18.67 -3.13
C TRP A 359 12.02 -20.14 -3.50
N ALA A 360 11.17 -21.06 -3.04
CA ALA A 360 11.23 -22.48 -3.36
C ALA A 360 10.87 -22.72 -4.83
N PHE A 361 9.79 -22.11 -5.32
CA PHE A 361 9.39 -22.20 -6.73
C PHE A 361 10.43 -21.61 -7.68
N SER A 362 11.01 -20.46 -7.32
CA SER A 362 12.09 -19.84 -8.10
C SER A 362 13.32 -20.76 -8.16
N SER A 363 13.69 -21.39 -7.04
CA SER A 363 14.84 -22.28 -6.94
C SER A 363 14.62 -23.59 -7.72
N ALA A 364 13.49 -24.26 -7.49
CA ALA A 364 13.10 -25.46 -8.24
C ALA A 364 13.08 -25.18 -9.74
N GLY A 365 12.46 -24.08 -10.18
CA GLY A 365 12.41 -23.70 -11.59
C GLY A 365 13.77 -23.46 -12.25
N ALA A 366 14.76 -22.93 -11.51
CA ALA A 366 16.12 -22.78 -12.02
C ALA A 366 16.85 -24.14 -12.11
N LEU A 367 16.66 -25.02 -11.13
CA LEU A 367 17.18 -26.39 -11.14
C LEU A 367 16.58 -27.21 -12.29
N GLU A 368 15.26 -27.16 -12.50
CA GLU A 368 14.56 -27.80 -13.62
C GLU A 368 15.17 -27.40 -14.96
N GLY A 369 15.42 -26.10 -15.15
CA GLY A 369 16.05 -25.57 -16.36
C GLY A 369 17.49 -26.05 -16.55
N GLN A 370 18.27 -26.16 -15.47
CA GLN A 370 19.64 -26.70 -15.56
C GLN A 370 19.65 -28.21 -15.82
N MET A 371 18.78 -28.99 -15.15
CA MET A 371 18.63 -30.41 -15.38
C MET A 371 18.23 -30.70 -16.83
N ALA A 372 17.22 -29.99 -17.37
CA ALA A 372 16.83 -30.13 -18.77
C ALA A 372 17.97 -29.84 -19.74
N LYS A 373 18.87 -28.92 -19.40
CA LYS A 373 20.06 -28.61 -20.20
C LYS A 373 21.12 -29.71 -20.16
N THR A 374 21.36 -30.29 -18.99
CA THR A 374 22.46 -31.25 -18.76
C THR A 374 22.07 -32.68 -19.12
N THR A 375 20.84 -33.09 -18.77
CA THR A 375 20.35 -34.47 -18.99
C THR A 375 19.48 -34.60 -20.24
N GLY A 376 18.94 -33.48 -20.75
CA GLY A 376 17.96 -33.48 -21.84
C GLY A 376 16.54 -33.85 -21.38
N GLN A 377 16.31 -34.06 -20.09
CA GLN A 377 15.01 -34.40 -19.53
C GLN A 377 14.50 -33.26 -18.64
N LEU A 378 13.30 -32.77 -18.95
CA LEU A 378 12.59 -31.81 -18.12
C LEU A 378 11.74 -32.59 -17.11
N VAL A 379 12.07 -32.45 -15.83
CA VAL A 379 11.36 -33.11 -14.72
C VAL A 379 10.87 -32.03 -13.78
N ASP A 380 9.63 -32.13 -13.33
CA ASP A 380 9.06 -31.24 -12.32
C ASP A 380 9.66 -31.56 -10.96
N LEU A 381 10.30 -30.57 -10.33
CA LEU A 381 10.95 -30.73 -9.02
C LEU A 381 10.05 -30.22 -7.90
N SER A 382 10.19 -30.78 -6.70
CA SER A 382 9.36 -30.49 -5.53
C SER A 382 9.76 -29.19 -4.84
N PRO A 383 8.93 -28.13 -4.86
CA PRO A 383 9.11 -26.97 -3.99
C PRO A 383 8.80 -27.32 -2.53
N GLN A 384 7.95 -28.32 -2.26
CA GLN A 384 7.60 -28.73 -0.90
C GLN A 384 8.77 -29.34 -0.15
N ASN A 385 9.60 -30.14 -0.85
CA ASN A 385 10.85 -30.61 -0.28
C ASN A 385 11.73 -29.44 0.18
N LEU A 386 11.77 -28.35 -0.58
CA LEU A 386 12.51 -27.15 -0.15
C LEU A 386 11.83 -26.48 1.06
N VAL A 387 10.52 -26.27 1.00
CA VAL A 387 9.73 -25.65 2.10
C VAL A 387 9.97 -26.40 3.42
N ASP A 388 9.87 -27.72 3.42
CA ASP A 388 9.92 -28.52 4.65
C ASP A 388 11.35 -28.79 5.17
N CYS A 389 12.36 -28.73 4.31
CA CYS A 389 13.70 -29.24 4.64
C CYS A 389 14.83 -28.19 4.68
N VAL A 390 14.64 -27.00 4.09
CA VAL A 390 15.66 -25.93 4.12
C VAL A 390 15.57 -25.19 5.45
N THR A 391 16.32 -25.66 6.45
CA THR A 391 16.27 -25.12 7.83
C THR A 391 16.77 -23.68 7.98
N GLU A 392 17.56 -23.19 7.02
CA GLU A 392 18.01 -21.79 6.98
C GLU A 392 16.97 -20.83 6.39
N ASN A 393 15.88 -21.35 5.84
CA ASN A 393 14.69 -20.60 5.45
C ASN A 393 13.56 -20.91 6.45
N ASP A 394 12.46 -20.18 6.35
CA ASP A 394 11.31 -20.26 7.25
C ASP A 394 10.08 -20.85 6.53
N GLY A 395 10.29 -21.83 5.64
CA GLY A 395 9.20 -22.50 4.94
C GLY A 395 8.24 -21.53 4.22
N CYS A 396 6.96 -21.55 4.62
CA CYS A 396 5.92 -20.62 4.16
C CYS A 396 6.06 -19.19 4.73
N GLY A 397 6.82 -18.98 5.80
CA GLY A 397 7.18 -17.66 6.32
C GLY A 397 8.19 -16.91 5.43
N GLY A 398 8.92 -17.63 4.58
CA GLY A 398 9.76 -17.05 3.54
C GLY A 398 11.18 -17.60 3.52
N GLY A 399 11.98 -17.13 2.57
CA GLY A 399 13.31 -17.66 2.37
C GLY A 399 14.05 -17.05 1.19
N TYR A 400 15.27 -17.56 0.97
CA TYR A 400 16.16 -17.11 -0.09
C TYR A 400 16.58 -18.26 -1.00
N MET A 401 16.72 -18.00 -2.29
CA MET A 401 16.99 -19.03 -3.30
C MET A 401 18.36 -19.69 -3.14
N THR A 402 19.38 -18.95 -2.67
CA THR A 402 20.73 -19.53 -2.52
C THR A 402 20.82 -20.52 -1.37
N ASN A 403 20.03 -20.33 -0.30
CA ASN A 403 19.89 -21.31 0.78
C ASN A 403 19.29 -22.62 0.25
N ALA A 404 18.29 -22.52 -0.62
CA ALA A 404 17.71 -23.69 -1.28
C ALA A 404 18.75 -24.43 -2.14
N PHE A 405 19.52 -23.72 -2.97
CA PHE A 405 20.58 -24.36 -3.77
C PHE A 405 21.67 -25.01 -2.93
N LYS A 406 22.06 -24.37 -1.82
CA LYS A 406 23.01 -24.92 -0.86
C LYS A 406 22.47 -26.19 -0.20
N TYR A 407 21.22 -26.17 0.26
CA TYR A 407 20.55 -27.34 0.79
C TYR A 407 20.56 -28.50 -0.21
N VAL A 408 20.17 -28.29 -1.46
CA VAL A 408 20.15 -29.38 -2.47
C VAL A 408 21.54 -29.97 -2.68
N GLN A 409 22.58 -29.14 -2.62
CA GLN A 409 23.97 -29.58 -2.68
C GLN A 409 24.36 -30.44 -1.47
N GLU A 410 24.04 -30.01 -0.26
CA GLU A 410 24.42 -30.68 1.00
C GLU A 410 23.59 -31.94 1.28
N ASN A 411 22.30 -31.88 0.93
CA ASN A 411 21.35 -32.99 1.03
C ASN A 411 21.64 -34.10 0.00
N GLY A 412 22.40 -33.76 -1.06
CA GLY A 412 22.74 -34.69 -2.13
C GLY A 412 21.60 -34.94 -3.13
N GLY A 413 20.59 -34.08 -3.16
CA GLY A 413 19.47 -34.20 -4.09
C GLY A 413 18.24 -33.40 -3.72
N LEU A 414 17.32 -33.29 -4.68
CA LEU A 414 15.96 -32.75 -4.52
C LEU A 414 14.96 -33.73 -5.13
N ASP A 415 13.85 -33.99 -4.43
CA ASP A 415 12.80 -34.88 -4.91
C ASP A 415 12.01 -34.29 -6.10
N SER A 416 11.44 -35.17 -6.92
CA SER A 416 10.43 -34.78 -7.92
C SER A 416 9.13 -34.32 -7.26
N GLU A 417 8.37 -33.51 -7.96
CA GLU A 417 7.00 -33.13 -7.55
C GLU A 417 6.10 -34.36 -7.37
N GLU A 418 6.28 -35.41 -8.17
CA GLU A 418 5.52 -36.66 -8.04
C GLU A 418 5.82 -37.40 -6.73
N ALA A 419 7.09 -37.45 -6.32
CA ALA A 419 7.51 -38.13 -5.10
C ALA A 419 7.20 -37.31 -3.84
N TYR A 420 7.23 -35.97 -3.95
CA TYR A 420 6.98 -35.06 -2.84
C TYR A 420 6.07 -33.89 -3.29
N PRO A 421 4.75 -34.10 -3.37
CA PRO A 421 3.82 -33.11 -3.89
C PRO A 421 3.71 -31.85 -3.02
N TYR A 422 3.42 -30.72 -3.67
CA TYR A 422 3.17 -29.45 -3.02
C TYR A 422 1.86 -29.44 -2.21
N ALA A 423 1.98 -29.11 -0.93
CA ALA A 423 0.88 -29.02 0.02
C ALA A 423 0.47 -27.57 0.33
N GLY A 424 1.37 -26.61 0.15
CA GLY A 424 1.07 -25.19 0.41
C GLY A 424 1.01 -24.82 1.89
N GLU A 425 1.69 -25.60 2.74
CA GLU A 425 1.79 -25.42 4.18
C GLU A 425 3.13 -26.01 4.66
N ASP A 426 3.58 -25.60 5.84
CA ASP A 426 4.78 -26.17 6.46
C ASP A 426 4.50 -27.56 7.00
N GLN A 427 5.34 -28.53 6.61
CA GLN A 427 5.28 -29.89 7.13
C GLN A 427 6.66 -30.32 7.65
N SER A 428 6.71 -31.47 8.33
CA SER A 428 8.00 -32.07 8.67
C SER A 428 8.70 -32.53 7.39
N CYS A 429 10.02 -32.33 7.30
CA CYS A 429 10.83 -32.81 6.19
C CYS A 429 10.67 -34.33 5.96
N ARG A 430 10.29 -34.72 4.74
CA ARG A 430 10.09 -36.12 4.30
C ARG A 430 11.00 -36.57 3.16
N TYR A 431 12.10 -35.85 2.92
CA TYR A 431 13.02 -36.15 1.82
C TYR A 431 13.42 -37.63 1.80
N ASN A 432 13.39 -38.24 0.62
CA ASN A 432 13.75 -39.62 0.44
C ASN A 432 14.55 -39.82 -0.86
N SER A 433 15.79 -40.32 -0.74
CA SER A 433 16.67 -40.59 -1.89
C SER A 433 16.06 -41.41 -3.04
N SER A 434 15.00 -42.19 -2.80
CA SER A 434 14.26 -42.91 -3.85
C SER A 434 13.38 -42.02 -4.74
N GLY A 435 13.00 -40.82 -4.26
CA GLY A 435 12.24 -39.81 -4.99
C GLY A 435 13.10 -38.74 -5.69
N MET A 436 14.42 -38.82 -5.51
CA MET A 436 15.39 -37.84 -6.01
C MET A 436 15.32 -37.69 -7.54
N ALA A 437 15.25 -36.45 -7.99
CA ALA A 437 15.13 -36.10 -9.41
C ALA A 437 16.13 -35.04 -9.90
N ALA A 438 16.80 -34.33 -8.98
CA ALA A 438 17.86 -33.38 -9.34
C ALA A 438 19.00 -33.39 -8.32
N GLU A 439 20.20 -33.08 -8.79
CA GLU A 439 21.38 -32.81 -7.97
C GLU A 439 21.85 -31.37 -8.18
N CYS A 440 22.56 -30.81 -7.19
CA CYS A 440 23.15 -29.48 -7.27
C CYS A 440 24.61 -29.55 -6.78
N LYS A 441 25.55 -29.00 -7.53
CA LYS A 441 26.97 -28.89 -7.15
C LYS A 441 27.30 -27.56 -6.46
N GLY A 442 26.31 -26.68 -6.34
CA GLY A 442 26.43 -25.32 -5.79
C GLY A 442 25.69 -24.31 -6.65
N TYR A 443 25.93 -23.03 -6.42
CA TYR A 443 25.26 -21.94 -7.15
C TYR A 443 26.24 -20.82 -7.50
N LYS A 444 25.81 -19.93 -8.38
CA LYS A 444 26.51 -18.68 -8.67
C LYS A 444 25.55 -17.50 -8.56
N GLU A 445 26.08 -16.39 -8.09
CA GLU A 445 25.38 -15.10 -8.02
C GLU A 445 25.85 -14.18 -9.14
N ILE A 446 24.91 -13.42 -9.70
CA ILE A 446 25.14 -12.41 -10.72
C ILE A 446 25.45 -11.07 -10.03
N PRO A 447 26.36 -10.24 -10.57
CA PRO A 447 26.62 -8.91 -10.03
C PRO A 447 25.35 -8.08 -9.83
N VAL A 448 25.23 -7.48 -8.65
CA VAL A 448 24.04 -6.74 -8.20
C VAL A 448 23.75 -5.59 -9.16
N GLY A 449 22.51 -5.54 -9.64
CA GLY A 449 22.00 -4.49 -10.52
C GLY A 449 22.49 -4.59 -11.97
N ASP A 450 23.32 -5.57 -12.32
CA ASP A 450 23.88 -5.71 -13.67
C ASP A 450 22.92 -6.48 -14.60
N GLU A 451 22.03 -5.73 -15.25
CA GLU A 451 21.11 -6.25 -16.26
C GLU A 451 21.82 -6.88 -17.48
N HIS A 452 23.07 -6.47 -17.78
CA HIS A 452 23.83 -7.09 -18.86
C HIS A 452 24.34 -8.47 -18.44
N ALA A 453 24.90 -8.58 -17.24
CA ALA A 453 25.34 -9.84 -16.66
C ALA A 453 24.18 -10.84 -16.53
N LEU A 454 22.99 -10.39 -16.13
CA LEU A 454 21.79 -11.23 -16.13
C LEU A 454 21.42 -11.74 -17.53
N ALA A 455 21.52 -10.90 -18.55
CA ALA A 455 21.25 -11.32 -19.93
C ALA A 455 22.30 -12.32 -20.46
N VAL A 456 23.56 -12.16 -20.05
CA VAL A 456 24.65 -13.11 -20.35
C VAL A 456 24.41 -14.45 -19.66
N ALA A 457 24.04 -14.44 -18.37
CA ALA A 457 23.69 -15.64 -17.62
C ALA A 457 22.52 -16.38 -18.28
N LEU A 458 21.44 -15.68 -18.61
CA LEU A 458 20.30 -16.27 -19.33
C LEU A 458 20.73 -16.86 -20.68
N PHE A 459 21.64 -16.23 -21.42
CA PHE A 459 22.11 -16.76 -22.69
C PHE A 459 23.00 -18.00 -22.55
N LYS A 460 23.94 -17.98 -21.61
CA LYS A 460 24.99 -19.01 -21.47
C LYS A 460 24.57 -20.18 -20.59
N VAL A 461 23.77 -19.91 -19.57
CA VAL A 461 23.45 -20.83 -18.49
C VAL A 461 22.06 -21.41 -18.66
N GLY A 462 21.01 -20.60 -18.72
CA GLY A 462 19.63 -21.10 -18.72
C GLY A 462 18.71 -20.16 -17.94
N PRO A 463 17.52 -20.62 -17.52
CA PRO A 463 16.69 -19.90 -16.56
C PRO A 463 17.47 -19.49 -15.29
N VAL A 464 17.14 -18.33 -14.73
CA VAL A 464 17.84 -17.71 -13.58
C VAL A 464 16.80 -17.28 -12.55
N SER A 465 17.01 -17.63 -11.29
CA SER A 465 16.20 -17.13 -10.17
C SER A 465 16.50 -15.65 -9.93
N VAL A 466 15.46 -14.83 -9.80
CA VAL A 466 15.59 -13.39 -9.56
C VAL A 466 14.59 -12.94 -8.51
N GLY A 467 14.97 -11.94 -7.72
CA GLY A 467 14.03 -11.20 -6.87
C GLY A 467 13.48 -9.97 -7.61
N ILE A 468 12.21 -9.63 -7.37
CA ILE A 468 11.58 -8.37 -7.78
C ILE A 468 10.76 -7.75 -6.64
N ASP A 469 10.53 -6.45 -6.72
CA ASP A 469 9.43 -5.79 -6.00
C ASP A 469 8.10 -6.11 -6.72
N ALA A 470 7.21 -6.80 -6.00
CA ALA A 470 5.87 -7.16 -6.47
C ALA A 470 4.75 -6.41 -5.73
N SER A 471 5.07 -5.41 -4.90
CA SER A 471 4.14 -4.74 -3.98
C SER A 471 3.03 -3.95 -4.65
N GLN A 472 3.18 -3.65 -5.93
CA GLN A 472 2.31 -2.72 -6.62
C GLN A 472 1.01 -3.39 -7.06
N GLY A 473 -0.12 -2.73 -6.87
CA GLY A 473 -1.41 -3.18 -7.43
C GLY A 473 -1.36 -3.35 -8.96
N THR A 474 -0.51 -2.57 -9.64
CA THR A 474 -0.22 -2.71 -11.07
C THR A 474 0.46 -4.03 -11.44
N PHE A 475 1.30 -4.59 -10.55
CA PHE A 475 1.88 -5.93 -10.69
C PHE A 475 0.85 -7.02 -10.37
N GLN A 476 0.10 -6.86 -9.26
CA GLN A 476 -0.96 -7.79 -8.84
C GLN A 476 -1.94 -8.10 -9.98
N PHE A 477 -2.31 -7.10 -10.77
CA PHE A 477 -3.26 -7.24 -11.88
C PHE A 477 -2.63 -7.15 -13.27
N TYR A 478 -1.32 -7.31 -13.41
CA TYR A 478 -0.71 -7.38 -14.74
C TYR A 478 -1.41 -8.46 -15.59
N GLN A 479 -1.76 -8.13 -16.84
CA GLN A 479 -2.37 -9.08 -17.78
C GLN A 479 -1.50 -9.33 -19.01
N ARG A 480 -1.02 -8.27 -19.66
CA ARG A 480 -0.21 -8.36 -20.88
C ARG A 480 0.53 -7.05 -21.19
N GLY A 481 1.48 -7.13 -22.11
CA GLY A 481 2.33 -6.00 -22.53
C GLY A 481 3.66 -5.97 -21.77
N ILE A 482 4.42 -4.90 -21.91
CA ILE A 482 5.71 -4.75 -21.20
C ILE A 482 5.45 -3.94 -19.94
N TYR A 483 5.55 -4.57 -18.78
CA TYR A 483 5.37 -3.97 -17.47
C TYR A 483 6.48 -2.96 -17.18
N TYR A 484 6.07 -1.75 -16.77
CA TYR A 484 6.94 -0.68 -16.33
C TYR A 484 6.14 0.23 -15.39
N ASP A 485 6.45 0.17 -14.10
CA ASP A 485 5.89 1.07 -13.08
C ASP A 485 7.05 1.83 -12.41
N ARG A 486 6.98 3.15 -12.38
CA ARG A 486 8.01 4.00 -11.75
C ARG A 486 8.00 3.92 -10.23
N ASN A 487 6.90 3.45 -9.65
CA ASN A 487 6.72 3.31 -8.22
C ASN A 487 7.33 2.02 -7.68
N CYS A 488 7.78 1.11 -8.55
CA CYS A 488 8.58 -0.04 -8.12
C CYS A 488 9.82 0.42 -7.35
N ASN A 489 9.98 -0.09 -6.14
CA ASN A 489 11.14 0.16 -5.31
C ASN A 489 12.20 -0.93 -5.55
N LYS A 490 13.23 -0.60 -6.33
CA LYS A 490 14.32 -1.55 -6.62
C LYS A 490 15.10 -1.99 -5.37
N ASP A 491 15.00 -1.26 -4.27
CA ASP A 491 15.69 -1.57 -3.02
C ASP A 491 14.83 -2.43 -2.06
N ASP A 492 13.52 -2.57 -2.32
CA ASP A 492 12.57 -3.34 -1.50
C ASP A 492 12.02 -4.55 -2.26
N VAL A 493 12.91 -5.50 -2.51
CA VAL A 493 12.64 -6.71 -3.29
C VAL A 493 12.04 -7.78 -2.37
N ASN A 494 10.81 -8.21 -2.65
CA ASN A 494 10.03 -9.09 -1.75
C ASN A 494 9.49 -10.38 -2.41
N HIS A 495 9.61 -10.52 -3.73
CA HIS A 495 9.08 -11.69 -4.44
C HIS A 495 10.13 -12.38 -5.30
N ALA A 496 10.24 -13.69 -5.18
CA ALA A 496 11.15 -14.51 -5.99
C ALA A 496 10.44 -15.08 -7.21
N VAL A 497 11.01 -14.85 -8.39
CA VAL A 497 10.47 -15.31 -9.67
C VAL A 497 11.58 -15.92 -10.52
N LEU A 498 11.24 -16.49 -11.67
CA LEU A 498 12.21 -17.12 -12.56
C LEU A 498 12.30 -16.36 -13.89
N ALA A 499 13.44 -15.76 -14.18
CA ALA A 499 13.73 -15.24 -15.51
C ALA A 499 14.00 -16.41 -16.46
N VAL A 500 13.16 -16.57 -17.50
CA VAL A 500 13.24 -17.67 -18.49
C VAL A 500 13.64 -17.18 -19.89
N GLY A 501 14.02 -15.90 -20.00
CA GLY A 501 14.43 -15.33 -21.26
C GLY A 501 14.38 -13.82 -21.29
N TYR A 502 14.60 -13.27 -22.48
CA TYR A 502 14.50 -11.84 -22.76
C TYR A 502 14.23 -11.63 -24.25
N GLY A 503 13.78 -10.43 -24.60
CA GLY A 503 13.52 -10.09 -25.98
C GLY A 503 13.54 -8.59 -26.26
N VAL A 504 13.10 -8.27 -27.47
CA VAL A 504 12.84 -6.93 -27.95
C VAL A 504 11.58 -6.99 -28.81
N ASN A 505 10.64 -6.09 -28.58
CA ASN A 505 9.42 -6.02 -29.39
C ASN A 505 9.69 -5.29 -30.72
N PRO A 506 8.74 -5.29 -31.68
CA PRO A 506 8.91 -4.59 -32.95
C PRO A 506 9.15 -3.07 -32.82
N LYS A 507 8.72 -2.46 -31.71
CA LYS A 507 8.95 -1.04 -31.38
C LYS A 507 10.33 -0.80 -30.71
N GLY A 508 11.21 -1.79 -30.68
CA GLY A 508 12.55 -1.68 -30.10
C GLY A 508 12.60 -1.71 -28.56
N ARG A 509 11.47 -1.92 -27.88
CA ARG A 509 11.41 -1.99 -26.40
C ARG A 509 11.88 -3.36 -25.93
N LYS A 510 12.91 -3.37 -25.08
CA LYS A 510 13.50 -4.58 -24.51
C LYS A 510 12.73 -5.03 -23.27
N PHE A 511 12.63 -6.33 -23.08
CA PHE A 511 11.95 -6.92 -21.93
C PHE A 511 12.64 -8.20 -21.44
N TRP A 512 12.41 -8.55 -20.19
CA TRP A 512 12.63 -9.86 -19.57
C TRP A 512 11.38 -10.72 -19.77
N ILE A 513 11.54 -12.03 -19.87
CA ILE A 513 10.43 -13.00 -19.82
C ILE A 513 10.52 -13.67 -18.46
N VAL A 514 9.54 -13.45 -17.61
CA VAL A 514 9.56 -13.88 -16.22
C VAL A 514 8.38 -14.82 -15.96
N LYS A 515 8.67 -15.99 -15.40
CA LYS A 515 7.71 -16.98 -14.93
C LYS A 515 7.37 -16.67 -13.48
N ASN A 516 6.09 -16.54 -13.16
CA ASN A 516 5.59 -16.35 -11.81
C ASN A 516 5.11 -17.70 -11.23
N SER A 517 4.77 -17.71 -9.94
CA SER A 517 4.29 -18.88 -9.18
C SER A 517 2.86 -18.67 -8.65
N TRP A 518 2.07 -17.80 -9.27
CA TRP A 518 0.68 -17.52 -8.89
C TRP A 518 -0.33 -18.20 -9.83
N GLY A 519 0.04 -19.32 -10.44
CA GLY A 519 -0.81 -20.02 -11.39
C GLY A 519 -0.93 -19.36 -12.77
N GLU A 520 -1.55 -20.08 -13.70
CA GLU A 520 -1.68 -19.63 -15.09
C GLU A 520 -2.73 -18.54 -15.29
N SER A 521 -3.65 -18.37 -14.35
CA SER A 521 -4.69 -17.32 -14.39
C SER A 521 -4.14 -15.91 -14.11
N TRP A 522 -2.93 -15.80 -13.57
CA TRP A 522 -2.25 -14.52 -13.39
C TRP A 522 -1.40 -14.16 -14.61
N GLY A 523 -1.37 -12.88 -14.99
CA GLY A 523 -0.53 -12.42 -16.10
C GLY A 523 -0.88 -13.05 -17.44
N LYS A 524 0.13 -13.23 -18.27
CA LYS A 524 -0.03 -13.89 -19.57
C LYS A 524 0.31 -15.37 -19.43
N ASN A 525 -0.68 -16.18 -19.08
CA ASN A 525 -0.54 -17.62 -18.80
C ASN A 525 0.52 -17.89 -17.71
N GLY A 526 0.53 -17.09 -16.65
CA GLY A 526 1.51 -17.18 -15.56
C GLY A 526 2.85 -16.47 -15.80
N TYR A 527 2.97 -15.73 -16.90
CA TYR A 527 4.19 -14.98 -17.24
C TYR A 527 3.96 -13.47 -17.27
N ILE A 528 5.03 -12.73 -16.99
CA ILE A 528 5.10 -11.28 -17.17
C ILE A 528 6.29 -10.91 -18.06
N LEU A 529 6.10 -9.87 -18.88
CA LEU A 529 7.19 -9.22 -19.59
C LEU A 529 7.59 -7.96 -18.84
N MET A 530 8.72 -7.95 -18.13
CA MET A 530 9.18 -6.76 -17.39
C MET A 530 10.15 -5.94 -18.24
N ALA A 531 10.11 -4.61 -18.15
CA ALA A 531 11.00 -3.77 -18.94
C ALA A 531 12.48 -4.02 -18.60
N ARG A 532 13.32 -4.06 -19.63
CA ARG A 532 14.76 -4.37 -19.53
C ARG A 532 15.63 -3.21 -19.98
N ASN A 533 16.76 -3.00 -19.32
CA ASN A 533 17.65 -1.84 -19.41
C ASN A 533 16.89 -0.54 -19.12
N ARG A 534 16.19 -0.54 -17.98
CA ARG A 534 15.33 0.56 -17.53
C ARG A 534 15.61 0.86 -16.06
N ASP A 535 16.88 1.11 -15.75
CA ASP A 535 17.37 1.38 -14.39
C ASP A 535 17.08 0.26 -13.40
N ASN A 536 17.30 -1.00 -13.82
CA ASN A 536 17.08 -2.18 -12.96
C ASN A 536 15.67 -2.17 -12.32
N LEU A 537 14.66 -1.99 -13.17
CA LEU A 537 13.25 -1.88 -12.78
C LEU A 537 12.85 -2.97 -11.77
N CYS A 538 12.22 -2.55 -10.66
CA CYS A 538 11.78 -3.41 -9.55
C CYS A 538 12.91 -4.27 -8.95
N GLY A 539 14.18 -3.91 -9.16
CA GLY A 539 15.33 -4.63 -8.59
C GLY A 539 15.62 -5.98 -9.23
N ILE A 540 15.13 -6.27 -10.44
CA ILE A 540 15.21 -7.60 -11.06
C ILE A 540 16.62 -8.20 -11.16
N ALA A 541 17.67 -7.39 -11.20
CA ALA A 541 19.06 -7.83 -11.21
C ALA A 541 19.78 -7.74 -9.84
N ASN A 542 19.07 -7.40 -8.75
CA ASN A 542 19.68 -7.26 -7.43
C ASN A 542 19.97 -8.59 -6.74
N LEU A 543 19.08 -9.57 -6.90
CA LEU A 543 19.10 -10.86 -6.22
C LEU A 543 19.01 -12.00 -7.23
N ALA A 544 19.91 -11.98 -8.22
CA ALA A 544 19.91 -12.92 -9.33
C ALA A 544 20.95 -14.03 -9.13
N SER A 545 20.51 -15.29 -9.18
CA SER A 545 21.35 -16.47 -8.97
C SER A 545 20.88 -17.68 -9.75
N TYR A 546 21.78 -18.65 -9.97
CA TYR A 546 21.46 -19.90 -10.65
C TYR A 546 22.23 -21.08 -10.05
N PRO A 547 21.64 -22.28 -10.04
CA PRO A 547 22.31 -23.49 -9.59
C PRO A 547 23.30 -23.99 -10.64
N VAL A 548 24.27 -24.79 -10.20
CA VAL A 548 25.23 -25.50 -11.04
C VAL A 548 24.96 -26.98 -10.88
N VAL A 549 24.63 -27.66 -11.99
CA VAL A 549 24.36 -29.10 -12.04
C VAL A 549 25.55 -29.85 -12.61
#